data_AF-A0A377W3B7-F1
#
_entry.id   AF-A0A377W3B7-F1
#
_cell.length_a   1.000
_cell.length_b   1.000
_cell.length_c   1.000
_cell.angle_alpha   90.00
_cell.angle_beta   90.00
_cell.angle_gamma   90.00
#
_symmetry.space_group_name_H-M   'P 1'
#
loop_
_entity.id
_entity.type
_entity.pdbx_description
1 polymer ?
#
loop_
_entity_poly.entity_id
_entity_poly.type
_entity_poly.pdbx_seq_one_letter_code
_entity_poly.pdbx_strand_id
1 'polypeptide(L)'
;MPLIVAGGVTISTNTRDCFSQTVPPSLLLRASVVSTWLEPAIINRLYRLCNRYGCTLNTLFIALFALYRARVWGEEKGVIGVPLANRHTREARRCFGMFTNQLPLAYRLVRTERFCELVAFFQRELKRGFKHSKYPITLFNQDLAEQGGGKLRGVRLLPLIIITLPMNATLQVPRNAWRVTTAASSPISYRLFWQTVNNHKESLRLSLEALRSAFTPHQLTAMKNGLLDLVTALDRQPDARLGDLEVYPAPHVALACGSLKPSFTSRFAAQVVEHGDRTALIDNEQSLTYRQLDDAVERVARYLRQQGIGRGQVVGIIAEHSAQNGDGYLWYFCAAARHFCR
;
A
#
# COMPACT_ATOMS: atom_id res chain seq x y z
N MET A 1 16.20 28.98 -24.68
CA MET A 1 16.80 29.83 -23.62
C MET A 1 16.31 31.25 -23.86
N PRO A 2 15.94 32.05 -22.83
CA PRO A 2 16.52 32.02 -21.50
C PRO A 2 15.55 31.61 -20.37
N LEU A 3 16.14 30.97 -19.36
CA LEU A 3 15.70 31.04 -17.97
C LEU A 3 15.66 32.52 -17.56
N ILE A 4 14.53 32.98 -17.04
CA ILE A 4 14.50 34.19 -16.21
C ILE A 4 14.12 33.74 -14.80
N VAL A 5 15.16 33.64 -13.97
CA VAL A 5 15.05 33.69 -12.52
C VAL A 5 15.06 35.18 -12.15
N ALA A 6 13.90 35.69 -11.73
CA ALA A 6 13.74 36.93 -10.98
C ALA A 6 12.45 36.74 -10.18
N GLY A 7 12.46 36.78 -8.86
CA GLY A 7 12.73 38.02 -8.11
C GLY A 7 11.37 38.54 -7.67
N GLY A 8 11.12 38.54 -6.35
CA GLY A 8 9.78 38.60 -5.77
C GLY A 8 8.97 39.85 -6.08
N VAL A 9 7.65 39.69 -5.96
CA VAL A 9 6.74 40.79 -5.62
C VAL A 9 5.81 40.27 -4.52
N THR A 10 6.04 40.81 -3.33
CA THR A 10 5.21 40.73 -2.14
C THR A 10 3.87 41.41 -2.42
N ILE A 11 2.77 40.67 -2.33
CA ILE A 11 1.45 41.30 -2.14
C ILE A 11 1.16 41.23 -0.65
N SER A 12 1.47 42.34 0.02
CA SER A 12 1.06 42.63 1.39
C SER A 12 -0.47 42.63 1.46
N THR A 13 -1.03 41.61 2.11
CA THR A 13 -2.34 41.74 2.75
C THR A 13 -2.09 41.65 4.25
N ASN A 14 -2.49 42.70 4.95
CA ASN A 14 -2.12 43.04 6.31
C ASN A 14 -2.82 42.12 7.32
N THR A 15 -2.40 40.86 7.37
CA THR A 15 -2.75 39.90 8.43
C THR A 15 -1.49 39.56 9.19
N ARG A 16 -1.45 39.91 10.49
CA ARG A 16 -0.34 39.65 11.40
C ARG A 16 0.14 38.19 11.28
N ASP A 17 1.33 38.01 10.70
CA ASP A 17 2.03 36.73 10.63
C ASP A 17 2.46 36.29 12.04
N CYS A 18 1.74 35.32 12.60
CA CYS A 18 2.09 34.64 13.86
C CYS A 18 2.83 33.31 13.63
N PHE A 19 3.32 33.02 12.42
CA PHE A 19 4.06 31.79 12.14
C PHE A 19 5.48 32.12 11.71
N SER A 20 6.43 31.74 12.57
CA SER A 20 7.87 31.75 12.30
C SER A 20 8.18 31.11 10.95
N GLN A 21 9.07 31.73 10.17
CA GLN A 21 9.60 31.28 8.88
C GLN A 21 10.50 30.03 8.98
N THR A 22 10.04 29.00 9.68
CA THR A 22 10.61 27.67 9.64
C THR A 22 9.45 26.74 9.36
N VAL A 23 9.14 26.58 8.07
CA VAL A 23 8.35 25.45 7.61
C VAL A 23 9.13 24.21 8.09
N PRO A 24 8.62 23.42 9.06
CA PRO A 24 9.29 22.19 9.42
C PRO A 24 9.39 21.36 8.13
N PRO A 25 10.45 20.57 7.92
CA PRO A 25 10.52 19.69 6.77
C PRO A 25 9.34 18.74 6.86
N SER A 26 8.22 19.11 6.22
CA SER A 26 7.14 18.20 5.96
C SER A 26 7.83 17.02 5.30
N LEU A 27 7.66 15.84 5.89
CA LEU A 27 7.98 14.58 5.24
C LEU A 27 7.18 14.56 3.93
N LEU A 28 7.72 15.20 2.90
CA LEU A 28 7.25 15.14 1.53
C LEU A 28 7.49 13.68 1.17
N LEU A 29 6.49 12.85 1.44
CA LEU A 29 6.41 11.48 0.95
C LEU A 29 6.57 11.59 -0.55
N ARG A 30 7.79 11.36 -1.02
CA ARG A 30 8.19 11.54 -2.40
C ARG A 30 7.54 10.41 -3.20
N ALA A 31 6.31 10.60 -3.65
CA ALA A 31 5.63 9.63 -4.49
C ALA A 31 6.20 9.63 -5.93
N SER A 32 6.28 8.45 -6.54
CA SER A 32 6.44 8.23 -7.97
C SER A 32 5.08 7.95 -8.57
N VAL A 33 4.79 8.54 -9.73
CA VAL A 33 3.54 8.31 -10.46
C VAL A 33 3.86 7.87 -11.87
N VAL A 34 3.25 6.77 -12.32
CA VAL A 34 3.21 6.36 -13.72
C VAL A 34 1.77 6.50 -14.19
N SER A 35 1.57 7.12 -15.35
CA SER A 35 0.23 7.32 -15.92
C SER A 35 0.26 7.03 -17.41
N THR A 36 -0.83 6.48 -17.93
CA THR A 36 -1.01 6.26 -19.36
C THR A 36 -2.46 6.48 -19.76
N TRP A 37 -2.67 7.10 -20.91
CA TRP A 37 -3.97 7.09 -21.58
C TRP A 37 -4.11 5.75 -22.28
N LEU A 38 -5.23 5.08 -22.06
CA LEU A 38 -5.48 3.79 -22.71
C LEU A 38 -5.88 4.02 -24.16
N GLU A 39 -5.30 3.22 -25.04
CA GLU A 39 -5.70 3.19 -26.44
C GLU A 39 -7.16 2.72 -26.58
N PRO A 40 -7.89 3.20 -27.61
CA PRO A 40 -9.28 2.80 -27.85
C PRO A 40 -9.47 1.28 -27.88
N ALA A 41 -8.49 0.53 -28.41
CA ALA A 41 -8.53 -0.93 -28.46
C ALA A 41 -8.65 -1.56 -27.05
N ILE A 42 -7.87 -1.09 -26.07
CA ILE A 42 -7.90 -1.58 -24.69
C ILE A 42 -9.20 -1.14 -24.00
N ILE A 43 -9.65 0.10 -24.23
CA ILE A 43 -10.92 0.60 -23.70
C ILE A 43 -12.08 -0.29 -24.16
N ASN A 44 -12.11 -0.64 -25.45
CA ASN A 44 -13.13 -1.53 -26.01
C ASN A 44 -13.07 -2.94 -25.40
N ARG A 45 -11.88 -3.50 -25.16
CA ARG A 45 -11.70 -4.77 -24.44
C ARG A 45 -12.29 -4.71 -23.04
N LEU A 46 -11.96 -3.67 -22.27
CA LEU A 46 -12.48 -3.47 -20.91
C LEU A 46 -14.01 -3.43 -20.88
N TYR A 47 -14.64 -2.67 -21.78
CA TYR A 47 -16.10 -2.62 -21.84
C TYR A 47 -16.75 -3.91 -22.33
N ARG A 48 -16.12 -4.64 -23.26
CA ARG A 48 -16.59 -5.99 -23.64
C ARG A 48 -16.55 -6.95 -22.47
N LEU A 49 -15.47 -6.95 -21.68
CA LEU A 49 -15.35 -7.75 -20.47
C LEU A 49 -16.39 -7.34 -19.42
N CYS A 50 -16.61 -6.05 -19.21
CA CYS A 50 -17.66 -5.55 -18.32
C CYS A 50 -19.05 -6.06 -18.73
N ASN A 51 -19.37 -5.99 -20.02
CA ASN A 51 -20.65 -6.48 -20.54
C ASN A 51 -20.76 -8.00 -20.40
N ARG A 52 -19.70 -8.75 -20.72
CA ARG A 52 -19.69 -10.22 -20.63
C ARG A 52 -19.86 -10.72 -19.20
N TYR A 53 -19.18 -10.10 -18.23
CA TYR A 53 -19.29 -10.49 -16.83
C TYR A 53 -20.45 -9.81 -16.09
N GLY A 54 -21.19 -8.90 -16.74
CA GLY A 54 -22.29 -8.16 -16.12
C GLY A 54 -21.84 -7.25 -14.97
N CYS A 55 -20.65 -6.63 -15.08
CA CYS A 55 -20.04 -5.87 -14.01
C CYS A 55 -19.68 -4.43 -14.39
N THR A 56 -19.45 -3.58 -13.38
CA THR A 56 -18.93 -2.23 -13.63
C THR A 56 -17.43 -2.26 -13.90
N LEU A 57 -16.92 -1.23 -14.57
CA LEU A 57 -15.48 -1.05 -14.78
C LEU A 57 -14.70 -1.06 -13.46
N ASN A 58 -15.29 -0.48 -12.41
CA ASN A 58 -14.73 -0.52 -11.06
C ASN A 58 -14.56 -1.97 -10.55
N THR A 59 -15.62 -2.77 -10.63
CA THR A 59 -15.58 -4.15 -10.15
C THR A 59 -14.56 -4.99 -10.94
N LEU A 60 -14.49 -4.77 -12.26
CA LEU A 60 -13.48 -5.40 -13.12
C LEU A 60 -12.05 -5.05 -12.66
N PHE A 61 -11.76 -3.77 -12.40
CA PHE A 61 -10.43 -3.37 -11.92
C PHE A 61 -10.11 -3.90 -10.52
N ILE A 62 -11.09 -4.00 -9.61
CA ILE A 62 -10.89 -4.63 -8.29
C ILE A 62 -10.47 -6.10 -8.47
N ALA A 63 -11.18 -6.84 -9.33
CA ALA A 63 -10.89 -8.25 -9.60
C ALA A 63 -9.54 -8.44 -10.32
N LEU A 64 -9.25 -7.65 -11.34
CA LEU A 64 -7.96 -7.64 -12.05
C LEU A 64 -6.82 -7.35 -11.08
N PHE A 65 -7.00 -6.36 -10.20
CA PHE A 65 -5.99 -6.00 -9.25
C PHE A 65 -5.76 -7.11 -8.23
N ALA A 66 -6.81 -7.70 -7.65
CA ALA A 66 -6.70 -8.86 -6.76
C ALA A 66 -5.94 -10.04 -7.42
N LEU A 67 -6.27 -10.36 -8.67
CA LEU A 67 -5.59 -11.40 -9.44
C LEU A 67 -4.11 -11.07 -9.67
N TYR A 68 -3.81 -9.82 -10.04
CA TYR A 68 -2.45 -9.34 -10.21
C TYR A 68 -1.62 -9.52 -8.93
N ARG A 69 -2.18 -9.19 -7.75
CA ARG A 69 -1.50 -9.39 -6.45
C ARG A 69 -1.13 -10.85 -6.22
N ALA A 70 -2.03 -11.76 -6.52
CA ALA A 70 -1.77 -13.19 -6.36
C ALA A 70 -0.66 -13.66 -7.31
N ARG A 71 -0.64 -13.20 -8.57
CA ARG A 71 0.38 -13.62 -9.54
C ARG A 71 1.75 -13.05 -9.27
N VAL A 72 1.79 -11.80 -8.83
CA VAL A 72 3.03 -11.04 -8.76
C VAL A 72 3.62 -11.02 -7.36
N TRP A 73 2.77 -10.99 -6.33
CA TRP A 73 3.18 -10.95 -4.92
C TRP A 73 2.94 -12.27 -4.19
N GLY A 74 2.36 -13.28 -4.84
CA GLY A 74 1.96 -14.52 -4.18
C GLY A 74 0.84 -14.31 -3.15
N GLU A 75 0.19 -13.15 -3.16
CA GLU A 75 -0.85 -12.79 -2.20
C GLU A 75 -2.21 -13.30 -2.68
N GLU A 76 -2.49 -14.58 -2.42
CA GLU A 76 -3.77 -15.20 -2.78
C GLU A 76 -4.92 -14.77 -1.86
N LYS A 77 -4.64 -14.08 -0.75
CA LYS A 77 -5.65 -13.50 0.15
C LYS A 77 -5.23 -12.12 0.59
N GLY A 78 -6.20 -11.23 0.78
CA GLY A 78 -5.91 -9.87 1.21
C GLY A 78 -7.14 -9.03 1.41
N VAL A 79 -6.91 -7.73 1.59
CA VAL A 79 -7.96 -6.70 1.66
C VAL A 79 -7.68 -5.61 0.63
N ILE A 80 -8.72 -5.15 -0.06
CA ILE A 80 -8.70 -4.00 -0.95
C ILE A 80 -9.59 -2.91 -0.35
N GLY A 81 -9.05 -1.71 -0.17
CA GLY A 81 -9.83 -0.55 0.25
C GLY A 81 -10.45 0.14 -0.96
N VAL A 82 -11.77 0.30 -0.96
CA VAL A 82 -12.49 1.03 -2.02
C VAL A 82 -13.00 2.36 -1.44
N PRO A 83 -12.60 3.52 -1.98
CA PRO A 83 -13.11 4.79 -1.50
C PRO A 83 -14.59 4.94 -1.83
N LEU A 84 -15.28 5.63 -0.95
CA LEU A 84 -16.69 5.95 -1.05
C LEU A 84 -16.84 7.45 -0.93
N ALA A 85 -17.49 8.10 -1.89
CA ALA A 85 -17.76 9.53 -1.81
C ALA A 85 -18.74 9.85 -0.67
N ASN A 86 -19.65 8.90 -0.34
CA ASN A 86 -20.63 8.99 0.74
C ASN A 86 -21.54 10.23 0.72
N ARG A 87 -21.67 10.87 -0.45
CA ARG A 87 -22.57 12.01 -0.71
C ARG A 87 -23.92 11.53 -1.23
N HIS A 88 -24.66 10.80 -0.38
CA HIS A 88 -25.93 10.16 -0.77
C HIS A 88 -27.11 11.13 -0.89
N THR A 89 -27.10 12.21 -0.10
CA THR A 89 -28.18 13.23 -0.12
C THR A 89 -27.90 14.34 -1.14
N ARG A 90 -28.94 15.10 -1.51
CA ARG A 90 -28.80 16.24 -2.42
C ARG A 90 -27.97 17.35 -1.77
N GLU A 91 -28.16 17.55 -0.48
CA GLU A 91 -27.50 18.53 0.36
C GLU A 91 -26.01 18.19 0.49
N ALA A 92 -25.67 16.92 0.77
CA ALA A 92 -24.29 16.46 0.84
C ALA A 92 -23.55 16.59 -0.51
N ARG A 93 -24.25 16.49 -1.64
CA ARG A 93 -23.65 16.72 -2.97
C ARG A 93 -23.33 18.19 -3.24
N ARG A 94 -24.01 19.13 -2.59
CA ARG A 94 -23.83 20.59 -2.77
C ARG A 94 -22.98 21.25 -1.69
N CYS A 95 -22.59 20.52 -0.65
CA CYS A 95 -21.85 21.03 0.49
C CYS A 95 -20.33 20.81 0.35
N PHE A 96 -19.53 21.76 0.82
CA PHE A 96 -18.09 21.55 1.03
C PHE A 96 -17.86 20.75 2.32
N GLY A 97 -16.99 19.74 2.28
CA GLY A 97 -16.70 18.91 3.45
C GLY A 97 -16.06 17.56 3.11
N MET A 98 -15.49 16.92 4.13
CA MET A 98 -14.92 15.58 4.04
C MET A 98 -16.01 14.53 4.31
N PHE A 99 -16.56 13.96 3.24
CA PHE A 99 -17.56 12.88 3.30
C PHE A 99 -16.95 11.51 2.98
N THR A 100 -15.71 11.48 2.49
CA THR A 100 -15.13 10.25 1.95
C THR A 100 -14.92 9.22 3.06
N ASN A 101 -15.25 7.97 2.74
CA ASN A 101 -14.97 6.82 3.59
C ASN A 101 -14.27 5.74 2.77
N GLN A 102 -13.86 4.65 3.40
CA GLN A 102 -13.30 3.49 2.71
C GLN A 102 -14.05 2.23 3.11
N LEU A 103 -14.33 1.39 2.10
CA LEU A 103 -14.90 0.06 2.28
C LEU A 103 -13.79 -0.98 2.15
N PRO A 104 -13.44 -1.71 3.22
CA PRO A 104 -12.53 -2.83 3.15
C PRO A 104 -13.22 -4.05 2.52
N LEU A 105 -12.65 -4.58 1.44
CA LEU A 105 -13.10 -5.81 0.80
C LEU A 105 -12.06 -6.91 1.02
N ALA A 106 -12.36 -7.83 1.94
CA ALA A 106 -11.53 -9.01 2.16
C ALA A 106 -11.80 -10.06 1.08
N TYR A 107 -10.75 -10.69 0.56
CA TYR A 107 -10.86 -11.71 -0.48
C TYR A 107 -9.83 -12.82 -0.26
N ARG A 108 -10.12 -13.97 -0.86
CA ARG A 108 -9.23 -15.11 -1.00
C ARG A 108 -9.52 -15.73 -2.36
N LEU A 109 -8.47 -15.94 -3.14
CA LEU A 109 -8.55 -16.53 -4.47
C LEU A 109 -8.35 -18.03 -4.38
N VAL A 110 -9.12 -18.79 -5.15
CA VAL A 110 -8.90 -20.22 -5.34
C VAL A 110 -8.51 -20.46 -6.79
N ARG A 111 -7.37 -21.10 -7.03
CA ARG A 111 -6.82 -21.26 -8.40
C ARG A 111 -7.78 -21.95 -9.37
N THR A 112 -8.69 -22.79 -8.89
CA THR A 112 -9.66 -23.52 -9.72
C THR A 112 -10.89 -22.71 -10.09
N GLU A 113 -11.17 -21.61 -9.39
CA GLU A 113 -12.29 -20.70 -9.73
C GLU A 113 -12.04 -20.02 -11.06
N ARG A 114 -13.11 -19.60 -11.75
CA ARG A 114 -13.06 -18.79 -12.97
C ARG A 114 -12.99 -17.31 -12.63
N PHE A 115 -12.47 -16.51 -13.55
CA PHE A 115 -12.42 -15.06 -13.36
C PHE A 115 -13.82 -14.42 -13.17
N CYS A 116 -14.84 -14.93 -13.86
CA CYS A 116 -16.21 -14.45 -13.69
C CYS A 116 -16.76 -14.67 -12.26
N GLU A 117 -16.31 -15.73 -11.57
CA GLU A 117 -16.71 -16.01 -10.19
C GLU A 117 -16.08 -15.01 -9.22
N LEU A 118 -14.83 -14.61 -9.46
CA LEU A 118 -14.15 -13.56 -8.71
C LEU A 118 -14.83 -12.19 -8.90
N VAL A 119 -15.24 -11.88 -10.13
CA VAL A 119 -16.01 -10.65 -10.43
C VAL A 119 -17.34 -10.67 -9.68
N ALA A 120 -18.09 -11.77 -9.77
CA ALA A 120 -19.36 -11.92 -9.06
C ALA A 120 -19.20 -11.83 -7.54
N PHE A 121 -18.10 -12.36 -6.98
CA PHE A 121 -17.74 -12.21 -5.58
C PHE A 121 -17.62 -10.72 -5.20
N PHE A 122 -16.78 -9.95 -5.90
CA PHE A 122 -16.61 -8.54 -5.59
C PHE A 122 -17.89 -7.71 -5.80
N GLN A 123 -18.74 -8.03 -6.77
CA GLN A 123 -20.04 -7.36 -6.92
C GLN A 123 -20.94 -7.59 -5.69
N ARG A 124 -21.01 -8.83 -5.19
CA ARG A 124 -21.79 -9.15 -3.98
C ARG A 124 -21.23 -8.43 -2.76
N GLU A 125 -19.92 -8.46 -2.57
CA GLU A 125 -19.28 -7.84 -1.40
C GLU A 125 -19.36 -6.31 -1.43
N LEU A 126 -19.22 -5.68 -2.60
CA LEU A 126 -19.51 -4.25 -2.76
C LEU A 126 -20.95 -3.94 -2.38
N LYS A 127 -21.93 -4.68 -2.91
CA LYS A 127 -23.37 -4.47 -2.62
C LYS A 127 -23.68 -4.63 -1.12
N ARG A 128 -23.07 -5.61 -0.45
CA ARG A 128 -23.19 -5.80 1.00
C ARG A 128 -22.55 -4.65 1.77
N GLY A 129 -21.31 -4.31 1.43
CA GLY A 129 -20.55 -3.25 2.08
C GLY A 129 -21.19 -1.87 1.94
N PHE A 130 -21.83 -1.56 0.81
CA PHE A 130 -22.56 -0.30 0.63
C PHE A 130 -23.68 -0.10 1.65
N LYS A 131 -24.30 -1.17 2.17
CA LYS A 131 -25.32 -1.05 3.23
C LYS A 131 -24.73 -0.54 4.55
N HIS A 132 -23.43 -0.74 4.76
CA HIS A 132 -22.69 -0.33 5.95
C HIS A 132 -21.72 0.83 5.67
N SER A 133 -21.86 1.51 4.52
CA SER A 133 -20.93 2.54 4.06
C SER A 133 -20.78 3.74 4.99
N LYS A 134 -21.75 3.94 5.88
CA LYS A 134 -21.76 5.02 6.88
C LYS A 134 -20.80 4.78 8.04
N TYR A 135 -20.39 3.53 8.28
CA TYR A 135 -19.51 3.21 9.40
C TYR A 135 -18.08 3.70 9.11
N PRO A 136 -17.53 4.67 9.88
CA PRO A 136 -16.22 5.24 9.60
C PRO A 136 -15.11 4.19 9.65
N ILE A 137 -14.23 4.18 8.65
CA ILE A 137 -13.11 3.22 8.57
C ILE A 137 -12.17 3.31 9.79
N THR A 138 -12.06 4.50 10.41
CA THR A 138 -11.25 4.71 11.62
C THR A 138 -11.83 3.93 12.80
N LEU A 139 -13.15 4.00 13.02
CA LEU A 139 -13.84 3.24 14.06
C LEU A 139 -13.81 1.74 13.76
N PHE A 140 -14.05 1.35 12.51
CA PHE A 140 -13.91 -0.04 12.07
C PHE A 140 -12.54 -0.63 12.42
N ASN A 141 -11.46 0.10 12.17
CA ASN A 141 -10.12 -0.35 12.50
C ASN A 141 -9.87 -0.43 14.01
N GLN A 142 -10.50 0.45 14.81
CA GLN A 142 -10.42 0.42 16.27
C GLN A 142 -11.13 -0.82 16.82
N ASP A 143 -12.40 -1.03 16.45
CA ASP A 143 -13.16 -2.20 16.90
C ASP A 143 -12.49 -3.52 16.46
N LEU A 144 -11.99 -3.56 15.23
CA LEU A 144 -11.27 -4.73 14.72
C LEU A 144 -10.01 -5.01 15.54
N ALA A 145 -9.30 -3.96 15.98
CA ALA A 145 -8.12 -4.12 16.83
C ALA A 145 -8.48 -4.66 18.22
N GLU A 146 -9.56 -4.17 18.82
CA GLU A 146 -10.08 -4.62 20.12
C GLU A 146 -10.49 -6.10 20.10
N GLN A 147 -11.04 -6.57 18.97
CA GLN A 147 -11.43 -7.98 18.78
C GLN A 147 -10.24 -8.91 18.43
N GLY A 148 -8.99 -8.47 18.62
CA GLY A 148 -7.80 -9.27 18.32
C GLY A 148 -7.40 -9.29 16.83
N GLY A 149 -8.10 -8.53 15.99
CA GLY A 149 -7.77 -8.30 14.57
C GLY A 149 -6.57 -7.39 14.36
N GLY A 150 -5.93 -6.88 15.43
CA GLY A 150 -4.71 -6.05 15.35
C GLY A 150 -3.49 -6.73 14.69
N LYS A 151 -3.53 -8.06 14.47
CA LYS A 151 -2.55 -8.84 13.67
C LYS A 151 -2.82 -8.83 12.18
N LEU A 152 -3.99 -8.35 11.73
CA LEU A 152 -4.30 -8.05 10.32
C LEU A 152 -3.51 -6.81 9.84
N ARG A 153 -2.25 -6.64 10.27
CA ARG A 153 -1.33 -5.55 9.90
C ARG A 153 -1.00 -5.51 8.40
N GLY A 154 -1.36 -6.56 7.66
CA GLY A 154 -1.39 -6.61 6.19
C GLY A 154 -2.56 -5.82 5.58
N VAL A 155 -3.51 -5.34 6.38
CA VAL A 155 -4.58 -4.42 5.98
C VAL A 155 -4.03 -2.99 6.03
N ARG A 156 -2.88 -2.76 5.38
CA ARG A 156 -2.65 -1.43 4.80
C ARG A 156 -3.64 -1.35 3.65
N LEU A 157 -4.85 -0.90 3.96
CA LEU A 157 -5.95 -0.69 3.02
C LEU A 157 -5.38 -0.01 1.79
N LEU A 158 -5.12 -0.80 0.76
CA LEU A 158 -4.67 -0.30 -0.52
C LEU A 158 -5.88 0.43 -1.04
N PRO A 159 -5.85 1.75 -1.11
CA PRO A 159 -6.97 2.43 -1.69
C PRO A 159 -6.76 2.21 -3.19
N LEU A 160 -7.50 1.27 -3.77
CA LEU A 160 -7.85 1.43 -5.15
C LEU A 160 -8.68 2.71 -5.18
N ILE A 161 -8.07 3.87 -5.40
CA ILE A 161 -8.86 5.10 -5.45
C ILE A 161 -9.50 5.14 -6.82
N ILE A 162 -10.82 5.15 -6.90
CA ILE A 162 -11.49 5.44 -8.17
C ILE A 162 -11.84 6.91 -8.15
N ILE A 163 -11.21 7.71 -9.02
CA ILE A 163 -11.51 9.13 -9.17
C ILE A 163 -12.20 9.29 -10.53
N THR A 164 -13.52 9.39 -10.52
CA THR A 164 -14.33 9.65 -11.73
C THR A 164 -14.42 11.15 -12.06
N LEU A 165 -13.59 11.99 -11.42
CA LEU A 165 -13.58 13.44 -11.59
C LEU A 165 -12.20 13.90 -12.07
N PRO A 166 -12.12 14.97 -12.88
CA PRO A 166 -10.84 15.52 -13.28
C PRO A 166 -10.08 16.01 -12.04
N MET A 167 -8.91 15.42 -11.79
CA MET A 167 -8.01 15.84 -10.70
C MET A 167 -7.44 17.24 -10.96
N ASN A 168 -7.27 17.61 -12.23
CA ASN A 168 -6.78 18.92 -12.62
C ASN A 168 -7.89 19.71 -13.29
N ALA A 169 -8.03 20.97 -12.89
CA ALA A 169 -9.00 21.89 -13.48
C ALA A 169 -8.27 23.17 -13.90
N THR A 170 -8.60 23.66 -15.09
CA THR A 170 -8.26 25.03 -15.47
C THR A 170 -9.41 25.91 -15.02
N LEU A 171 -9.17 26.72 -13.99
CA LEU A 171 -10.15 27.71 -13.57
C LEU A 171 -9.96 28.95 -14.45
N GLN A 172 -10.92 29.17 -15.34
CA GLN A 172 -11.00 30.42 -16.10
C GLN A 172 -11.56 31.50 -15.18
N VAL A 173 -10.76 32.53 -14.93
CA VAL A 173 -11.15 33.72 -14.18
C VAL A 173 -11.16 34.89 -15.16
N PRO A 174 -12.07 35.87 -15.06
CA PRO A 174 -12.06 37.01 -15.98
C PRO A 174 -10.64 37.62 -16.07
N ARG A 175 -10.09 37.68 -17.29
CA ARG A 175 -8.75 38.15 -17.67
C ARG A 175 -7.54 37.24 -17.35
N ASN A 176 -7.69 36.08 -16.69
CA ASN A 176 -6.57 35.18 -16.38
C ASN A 176 -6.96 33.69 -16.43
N ALA A 177 -6.05 32.82 -16.87
CA ALA A 177 -6.20 31.37 -16.77
C ALA A 177 -5.36 30.81 -15.62
N TRP A 178 -6.01 30.24 -14.61
CA TRP A 178 -5.33 29.58 -13.51
C TRP A 178 -5.32 28.06 -13.73
N ARG A 179 -4.14 27.45 -13.73
CA ARG A 179 -4.01 25.99 -13.80
C ARG A 179 -3.93 25.41 -12.40
N VAL A 180 -4.99 24.77 -11.94
CA VAL A 180 -5.02 24.07 -10.65
C VAL A 180 -4.50 22.65 -10.86
N THR A 181 -3.39 22.33 -10.20
CA THR A 181 -2.82 20.98 -10.18
C THR A 181 -2.97 20.42 -8.78
N THR A 182 -3.70 19.32 -8.64
CA THR A 182 -3.81 18.64 -7.33
C THR A 182 -2.60 17.73 -7.12
N ALA A 183 -1.91 17.89 -6.00
CA ALA A 183 -0.93 16.93 -5.52
C ALA A 183 -1.47 16.28 -4.24
N ALA A 184 -1.65 14.96 -4.25
CA ALA A 184 -1.99 14.20 -3.05
C ALA A 184 -0.72 13.59 -2.47
N SER A 185 -0.47 13.79 -1.18
CA SER A 185 0.52 13.03 -0.42
C SER A 185 -0.23 12.06 0.47
N SER A 186 0.13 10.78 0.43
CA SER A 186 -0.48 9.75 1.26
C SER A 186 0.57 8.78 1.77
N PRO A 187 0.52 8.38 3.05
CA PRO A 187 1.50 7.45 3.64
C PRO A 187 1.34 6.00 3.14
N ILE A 188 0.58 5.79 2.08
CA ILE A 188 0.21 4.49 1.55
C ILE A 188 1.29 4.06 0.56
N SER A 189 1.77 2.82 0.70
CA SER A 189 2.88 2.28 -0.08
C SER A 189 2.67 2.42 -1.58
N TYR A 190 1.44 2.18 -2.06
CA TYR A 190 1.02 2.42 -3.43
C TYR A 190 -0.51 2.51 -3.58
N ARG A 191 -0.95 3.01 -4.73
CA ARG A 191 -2.32 3.30 -5.12
C ARG A 191 -2.47 3.03 -6.61
N LEU A 192 -3.50 2.26 -6.96
CA LEU A 192 -4.02 2.17 -8.31
C LEU A 192 -5.22 3.08 -8.42
N PHE A 193 -5.31 3.84 -9.51
CA PHE A 193 -6.50 4.59 -9.86
C PHE A 193 -6.69 4.69 -11.35
N TRP A 194 -7.94 4.73 -11.79
CA TRP A 194 -8.30 5.10 -13.14
C TRP A 194 -9.22 6.31 -13.09
N GLN A 195 -9.16 7.12 -14.14
CA GLN A 195 -9.98 8.31 -14.31
C GLN A 195 -10.49 8.38 -15.75
N THR A 196 -11.75 8.79 -15.90
CA THR A 196 -12.31 9.22 -17.19
C THR A 196 -12.25 10.74 -17.24
N VAL A 197 -11.81 11.31 -18.35
CA VAL A 197 -11.89 12.77 -18.52
C VAL A 197 -13.19 13.13 -19.22
N ASN A 198 -13.86 14.16 -18.69
CA ASN A 198 -15.10 14.72 -19.22
C ASN A 198 -16.26 13.71 -19.32
N ASN A 199 -16.28 12.66 -18.48
CA ASN A 199 -17.27 11.57 -18.53
C ASN A 199 -17.40 10.88 -19.90
N HIS A 200 -16.44 11.06 -20.81
CA HIS A 200 -16.43 10.35 -22.08
C HIS A 200 -15.89 8.94 -21.85
N LYS A 201 -16.65 7.93 -22.31
CA LYS A 201 -16.24 6.52 -22.25
C LYS A 201 -14.97 6.24 -23.07
N GLU A 202 -14.54 7.18 -23.91
CA GLU A 202 -13.45 7.06 -24.87
C GLU A 202 -12.09 7.52 -24.33
N SER A 203 -12.03 8.13 -23.14
CA SER A 203 -10.79 8.68 -22.58
C SER A 203 -10.52 8.14 -21.18
N LEU A 204 -10.05 6.89 -21.11
CA LEU A 204 -9.65 6.27 -19.85
C LEU A 204 -8.14 6.48 -19.60
N ARG A 205 -7.79 7.03 -18.45
CA ARG A 205 -6.41 7.14 -17.98
C ARG A 205 -6.20 6.22 -16.78
N LEU A 206 -5.19 5.35 -16.88
CA LEU A 206 -4.73 4.48 -15.81
C LEU A 206 -3.51 5.11 -15.13
N SER A 207 -3.53 5.17 -13.81
CA SER A 207 -2.49 5.79 -13.00
C SER A 207 -2.12 4.91 -11.81
N LEU A 208 -0.81 4.76 -11.61
CA LEU A 208 -0.20 4.05 -10.50
C LEU A 208 0.69 5.03 -9.74
N GLU A 209 0.41 5.21 -8.47
CA GLU A 209 1.17 6.08 -7.57
C GLU A 209 1.74 5.25 -6.44
N ALA A 210 3.00 5.46 -6.08
CA ALA A 210 3.61 4.76 -4.97
C ALA A 210 4.70 5.57 -4.30
N LEU A 211 5.01 5.26 -3.05
CA LEU A 211 6.15 5.85 -2.37
C LEU A 211 7.45 5.44 -3.09
N ARG A 212 8.35 6.38 -3.35
CA ARG A 212 9.68 6.07 -3.91
C ARG A 212 10.51 5.14 -3.02
N SER A 213 10.24 5.14 -1.71
CA SER A 213 10.84 4.20 -0.77
C SER A 213 10.32 2.76 -0.91
N ALA A 214 9.19 2.56 -1.61
CA ALA A 214 8.57 1.25 -1.79
C ALA A 214 8.65 0.74 -3.24
N PHE A 215 8.62 1.62 -4.25
CA PHE A 215 8.62 1.24 -5.66
C PHE A 215 9.48 2.16 -6.53
N THR A 216 10.19 1.57 -7.48
CA THR A 216 10.87 2.29 -8.55
C THR A 216 9.91 2.62 -9.71
N PRO A 217 10.18 3.67 -10.52
CA PRO A 217 9.38 3.95 -11.71
C PRO A 217 9.31 2.77 -12.70
N HIS A 218 10.38 1.98 -12.81
CA HIS A 218 10.41 0.77 -13.64
C HIS A 218 9.42 -0.29 -13.13
N GLN A 219 9.41 -0.53 -11.81
CA GLN A 219 8.46 -1.43 -11.15
C GLN A 219 7.00 -1.00 -11.35
N LEU A 220 6.71 0.30 -11.25
CA LEU A 220 5.36 0.83 -11.53
C LEU A 220 4.96 0.66 -12.98
N THR A 221 5.90 0.82 -13.91
CA THR A 221 5.65 0.61 -15.34
C THR A 221 5.38 -0.87 -15.65
N ALA A 222 6.15 -1.77 -15.05
CA ALA A 222 5.90 -3.21 -15.17
C ALA A 222 4.52 -3.59 -14.62
N MET A 223 4.13 -3.05 -13.46
CA MET A 223 2.81 -3.28 -12.88
C MET A 223 1.67 -2.76 -13.75
N LYS A 224 1.85 -1.58 -14.34
CA LYS A 224 0.91 -1.03 -15.31
C LYS A 224 0.73 -1.97 -16.50
N ASN A 225 1.83 -2.42 -17.10
CA ASN A 225 1.80 -3.29 -18.29
C ASN A 225 1.16 -4.64 -17.94
N GLY A 226 1.58 -5.30 -16.85
CA GLY A 226 1.02 -6.59 -16.45
C GLY A 226 -0.49 -6.57 -16.16
N LEU A 227 -1.03 -5.45 -15.66
CA LEU A 227 -2.48 -5.27 -15.54
C LEU A 227 -3.18 -5.20 -16.91
N LEU A 228 -2.57 -4.55 -17.91
CA LEU A 228 -3.11 -4.49 -19.28
C LEU A 228 -2.96 -5.82 -20.02
N ASP A 229 -1.90 -6.58 -19.74
CA ASP A 229 -1.69 -7.92 -20.28
C ASP A 229 -2.77 -8.89 -19.76
N LEU A 230 -3.15 -8.79 -18.48
CA LEU A 230 -4.30 -9.53 -17.93
C LEU A 230 -5.61 -9.20 -18.64
N VAL A 231 -5.86 -7.92 -18.95
CA VAL A 231 -7.05 -7.52 -19.73
C VAL A 231 -7.04 -8.19 -21.10
N THR A 232 -5.88 -8.23 -21.76
CA THR A 232 -5.72 -8.87 -23.07
C THR A 232 -5.88 -10.38 -23.00
N ALA A 233 -5.35 -11.03 -21.97
CA ALA A 233 -5.49 -12.47 -21.73
C ALA A 233 -6.96 -12.86 -21.48
N LEU A 234 -7.67 -12.09 -20.64
CA LEU A 234 -9.09 -12.32 -20.34
C LEU A 234 -10.01 -12.06 -21.54
N ASP A 235 -9.69 -11.10 -22.41
CA ASP A 235 -10.45 -10.88 -23.64
C ASP A 235 -10.29 -12.05 -24.62
N ARG A 236 -9.15 -12.77 -24.61
CA ARG A 236 -8.92 -13.99 -25.39
C ARG A 236 -9.56 -15.23 -24.76
N GLN A 237 -9.48 -15.38 -23.44
CA GLN A 237 -9.95 -16.54 -22.68
C GLN A 237 -10.82 -16.10 -21.49
N PRO A 238 -12.05 -15.64 -21.75
CA PRO A 238 -12.89 -15.05 -20.71
C PRO A 238 -13.42 -16.06 -19.68
N ASP A 239 -13.40 -17.35 -19.99
CA ASP A 239 -13.81 -18.42 -19.10
C ASP A 239 -12.61 -19.09 -18.39
N ALA A 240 -11.41 -18.50 -18.51
CA ALA A 240 -10.19 -19.02 -17.90
C ALA A 240 -10.33 -19.16 -16.38
N ARG A 241 -9.73 -20.22 -15.85
CA ARG A 241 -9.55 -20.35 -14.40
C ARG A 241 -8.53 -19.32 -13.94
N LEU A 242 -8.67 -18.89 -12.69
CA LEU A 242 -7.74 -17.99 -12.07
C LEU A 242 -6.34 -18.58 -12.22
N GLY A 243 -6.11 -19.85 -11.94
CA GLY A 243 -4.80 -20.51 -11.99
C GLY A 243 -4.10 -20.48 -13.34
N ASP A 244 -4.83 -20.32 -14.45
CA ASP A 244 -4.33 -20.37 -15.83
C ASP A 244 -3.90 -18.97 -16.36
N LEU A 245 -4.34 -17.91 -15.68
CA LEU A 245 -4.11 -16.53 -16.09
C LEU A 245 -2.76 -15.99 -15.62
N GLU A 246 -1.68 -16.31 -16.31
CA GLU A 246 -0.35 -15.80 -15.94
C GLU A 246 -0.15 -14.34 -16.36
N VAL A 247 0.60 -13.59 -15.54
CA VAL A 247 1.02 -12.22 -15.87
C VAL A 247 2.38 -12.32 -16.54
N TYR A 248 2.43 -12.08 -17.85
CA TYR A 248 3.67 -12.13 -18.63
C TYR A 248 4.07 -10.75 -19.17
N PRO A 249 5.38 -10.41 -19.13
CA PRO A 249 6.42 -11.12 -18.41
C PRO A 249 6.14 -11.04 -16.90
N ALA A 250 6.38 -12.14 -16.17
CA ALA A 250 6.48 -12.06 -14.72
C ALA A 250 7.47 -10.91 -14.45
N PRO A 251 7.10 -9.87 -13.68
CA PRO A 251 7.88 -8.66 -13.64
C PRO A 251 9.33 -9.03 -13.33
N HIS A 252 10.25 -8.70 -14.26
CA HIS A 252 11.68 -9.06 -14.15
C HIS A 252 12.34 -8.51 -12.87
N VAL A 253 11.63 -7.65 -12.16
CA VAL A 253 11.97 -7.17 -10.84
C VAL A 253 11.01 -7.82 -9.86
N ALA A 254 11.54 -8.60 -8.90
CA ALA A 254 10.78 -9.02 -7.74
C ALA A 254 10.11 -7.78 -7.13
N LEU A 255 8.78 -7.68 -7.28
CA LEU A 255 8.02 -6.60 -6.69
C LEU A 255 7.86 -6.96 -5.22
N ALA A 256 8.92 -6.73 -4.44
CA ALA A 256 8.81 -6.70 -2.99
C ALA A 256 7.88 -5.53 -2.67
N CYS A 257 6.60 -5.82 -2.48
CA CYS A 257 5.55 -4.86 -2.17
C CYS A 257 5.84 -4.21 -0.81
N GLY A 258 6.67 -3.17 -0.83
CA GLY A 258 7.34 -2.65 0.36
C GLY A 258 8.25 -3.71 0.96
N SER A 259 9.50 -3.34 1.26
CA SER A 259 10.08 -3.98 2.41
C SER A 259 9.09 -3.77 3.56
N LEU A 260 8.69 -4.86 4.21
CA LEU A 260 8.57 -4.79 5.67
C LEU A 260 9.75 -3.92 6.08
N LYS A 261 9.51 -2.70 6.60
CA LYS A 261 10.59 -1.89 7.18
C LYS A 261 11.49 -2.91 7.87
N PRO A 262 12.77 -3.02 7.46
CA PRO A 262 13.55 -4.19 7.82
C PRO A 262 13.35 -4.40 9.30
N SER A 263 12.81 -5.57 9.64
CA SER A 263 12.58 -5.97 11.02
C SER A 263 13.80 -5.59 11.84
N PHE A 264 13.61 -5.22 13.11
CA PHE A 264 14.73 -4.86 13.97
C PHE A 264 15.88 -5.88 13.85
N THR A 265 15.54 -7.17 13.81
CA THR A 265 16.47 -8.28 13.58
C THR A 265 17.20 -8.20 12.24
N SER A 266 16.53 -7.94 11.12
CA SER A 266 17.21 -7.77 9.82
C SER A 266 18.10 -6.52 9.74
N ARG A 267 17.77 -5.43 10.47
CA ARG A 267 18.65 -4.26 10.59
C ARG A 267 19.85 -4.57 11.46
N PHE A 268 19.63 -5.29 12.55
CA PHE A 268 20.69 -5.77 13.44
C PHE A 268 21.67 -6.68 12.70
N ALA A 269 21.19 -7.69 11.98
CA ALA A 269 22.03 -8.59 11.18
C ALA A 269 22.86 -7.83 10.13
N ALA A 270 22.29 -6.80 9.48
CA ALA A 270 23.05 -5.95 8.57
C ALA A 270 24.17 -5.17 9.29
N GLN A 271 23.91 -4.67 10.51
CA GLN A 271 24.93 -4.01 11.34
C GLN A 271 26.01 -4.98 11.83
N VAL A 272 25.69 -6.25 12.10
CA VAL A 272 26.69 -7.28 12.45
C VAL A 272 27.63 -7.55 11.28
N VAL A 273 27.10 -7.61 10.06
CA VAL A 273 27.91 -7.81 8.84
C VAL A 273 28.78 -6.58 8.55
N GLU A 274 28.20 -5.38 8.63
CA GLU A 274 28.88 -4.14 8.24
C GLU A 274 29.85 -3.63 9.32
N HIS A 275 29.53 -3.86 10.59
CA HIS A 275 30.17 -3.24 11.75
C HIS A 275 30.35 -4.22 12.93
N GLY A 276 30.62 -5.50 12.64
CA GLY A 276 30.68 -6.56 13.65
C GLY A 276 31.63 -6.32 14.82
N ASP A 277 32.75 -5.62 14.59
CA ASP A 277 33.75 -5.33 15.62
C ASP A 277 33.48 -4.02 16.38
N ARG A 278 32.43 -3.25 16.03
CA ARG A 278 32.02 -2.06 16.79
C ARG A 278 31.28 -2.47 18.06
N THR A 279 31.47 -1.71 19.12
CA THR A 279 30.73 -1.85 20.37
C THR A 279 29.23 -1.61 20.14
N ALA A 280 28.41 -2.60 20.47
CA ALA A 280 26.95 -2.56 20.39
C ALA A 280 26.31 -2.22 21.73
N LEU A 281 26.92 -2.67 22.82
CA LEU A 281 26.38 -2.52 24.17
C LEU A 281 27.51 -2.29 25.17
N ILE A 282 27.29 -1.36 26.11
CA ILE A 282 28.18 -1.06 27.21
C ILE A 282 27.35 -1.16 28.49
N ASP A 283 27.81 -1.94 29.46
CA ASP A 283 27.26 -1.95 30.81
C ASP A 283 28.42 -1.93 31.81
N ASN A 284 28.52 -0.82 32.55
CA ASN A 284 29.64 -0.51 33.42
C ASN A 284 31.00 -0.71 32.71
N GLU A 285 31.87 -1.58 33.21
CA GLU A 285 33.20 -1.84 32.64
C GLU A 285 33.18 -2.84 31.48
N GLN A 286 32.03 -3.44 31.16
CA GLN A 286 31.92 -4.45 30.12
C GLN A 286 31.35 -3.86 28.83
N SER A 287 31.92 -4.30 27.71
CA SER A 287 31.44 -3.92 26.38
C SER A 287 31.33 -5.16 25.49
N LEU A 288 30.24 -5.23 24.73
CA LEU A 288 29.99 -6.27 23.74
C LEU A 288 29.98 -5.65 22.35
N THR A 289 30.70 -6.29 21.41
CA THR A 289 30.61 -5.93 20.00
C THR A 289 29.32 -6.45 19.37
N TYR A 290 28.95 -5.92 18.20
CA TYR A 290 27.81 -6.44 17.43
C TYR A 290 27.93 -7.95 17.16
N ARG A 291 29.14 -8.45 16.86
CA ARG A 291 29.38 -9.88 16.63
C ARG A 291 29.18 -10.72 17.90
N GLN A 292 29.74 -10.28 19.03
CA GLN A 292 29.61 -10.98 20.31
C GLN A 292 28.15 -11.01 20.81
N LEU A 293 27.41 -9.94 20.55
CA LEU A 293 25.99 -9.87 20.85
C LEU A 293 25.18 -10.84 19.98
N ASP A 294 25.48 -10.94 18.68
CA ASP A 294 24.82 -11.88 17.76
C ASP A 294 25.05 -13.35 18.14
N ASP A 295 26.29 -13.70 18.50
CA ASP A 295 26.65 -15.04 18.97
C ASP A 295 25.90 -15.43 20.26
N ALA A 296 25.70 -14.46 21.16
CA ALA A 296 24.91 -14.67 22.37
C ALA A 296 23.42 -14.86 22.05
N VAL A 297 22.86 -14.07 21.12
CA VAL A 297 21.48 -14.21 20.65
C VAL A 297 21.25 -15.61 20.05
N GLU A 298 22.16 -16.07 19.20
CA GLU A 298 22.00 -17.37 18.52
C GLU A 298 22.14 -18.55 19.50
N ARG A 299 22.95 -18.43 20.55
CA ARG A 299 23.01 -19.45 21.62
C ARG A 299 21.66 -19.64 22.32
N VAL A 300 21.02 -18.53 22.70
CA VAL A 300 19.70 -18.55 23.35
C VAL A 300 18.63 -19.06 22.38
N ALA A 301 18.65 -18.60 21.13
CA ALA A 301 17.71 -19.07 20.11
C ALA A 301 17.84 -20.58 19.87
N ARG A 302 19.06 -21.11 19.79
CA ARG A 302 19.31 -22.56 19.65
C ARG A 302 18.80 -23.35 20.85
N TYR A 303 19.02 -22.87 22.07
CA TYR A 303 18.50 -23.49 23.28
C TYR A 303 16.96 -23.55 23.28
N LEU A 304 16.29 -22.43 22.98
CA LEU A 304 14.82 -22.40 22.91
C LEU A 304 14.25 -23.36 21.86
N ARG A 305 14.91 -23.49 20.69
CA ARG A 305 14.53 -24.47 19.67
C ARG A 305 14.67 -25.92 20.18
N GLN A 306 15.73 -26.22 20.93
CA GLN A 306 15.93 -27.55 21.55
C GLN A 306 14.86 -27.89 22.58
N GLN A 307 14.31 -26.89 23.26
CA GLN A 307 13.17 -27.05 24.18
C GLN A 307 11.81 -27.14 23.46
N GLY A 308 11.79 -27.23 22.13
CA GLY A 308 10.56 -27.36 21.34
C GLY A 308 9.76 -26.07 21.17
N ILE A 309 10.34 -24.91 21.49
CA ILE A 309 9.65 -23.62 21.35
C ILE A 309 9.63 -23.21 19.87
N GLY A 310 8.42 -23.09 19.33
CA GLY A 310 8.13 -22.73 17.94
C GLY A 310 7.49 -21.34 17.77
N ARG A 311 7.19 -20.99 16.51
CA ARG A 311 6.62 -19.67 16.17
C ARG A 311 5.28 -19.45 16.86
N GLY A 312 5.12 -18.26 17.45
CA GLY A 312 3.85 -17.81 18.03
C GLY A 312 3.60 -18.29 19.46
N GLN A 313 4.49 -19.12 20.03
CA GLN A 313 4.42 -19.53 21.42
C GLN A 313 4.88 -18.41 22.37
N VAL A 314 4.38 -18.45 23.61
CA VAL A 314 4.66 -17.47 24.65
C VAL A 314 5.78 -18.03 25.54
N VAL A 315 6.82 -17.22 25.76
CA VAL A 315 7.95 -17.54 26.63
C VAL A 315 7.96 -16.52 27.76
N GLY A 316 7.94 -16.98 29.01
CA GLY A 316 8.11 -16.12 30.18
C GLY A 316 9.55 -15.67 30.31
N ILE A 317 9.77 -14.39 30.61
CA ILE A 317 11.10 -13.82 30.79
C ILE A 317 11.19 -13.31 32.22
N ILE A 318 12.12 -13.86 32.99
CA ILE A 318 12.49 -13.35 34.31
C ILE A 318 13.99 -13.14 34.26
N ALA A 319 14.42 -11.89 34.35
CA ALA A 319 15.83 -11.50 34.32
C ALA A 319 16.03 -10.25 35.19
N GLU A 320 17.16 -10.20 35.90
CA GLU A 320 17.61 -9.01 36.60
C GLU A 320 18.30 -8.04 35.63
N HIS A 321 18.28 -6.75 35.95
CA HIS A 321 18.86 -5.72 35.09
C HIS A 321 20.39 -5.64 35.30
N SER A 322 21.17 -6.59 34.76
CA SER A 322 22.63 -6.52 34.77
C SER A 322 23.27 -7.27 33.58
N ALA A 323 24.42 -6.79 33.10
CA ALA A 323 25.26 -7.45 32.10
C ALA A 323 26.15 -8.57 32.66
N GLN A 324 26.19 -8.76 33.98
CA GLN A 324 27.15 -9.66 34.61
C GLN A 324 26.85 -11.14 34.39
N ASN A 325 25.60 -11.49 34.07
CA ASN A 325 25.23 -12.86 33.72
C ASN A 325 24.73 -12.86 32.27
N GLY A 326 25.22 -13.80 31.45
CA GLY A 326 24.80 -14.01 30.07
C GLY A 326 23.29 -14.29 29.86
N ASP A 327 22.49 -14.18 30.92
CA ASP A 327 21.04 -14.34 30.98
C ASP A 327 20.28 -13.01 31.17
N GLY A 328 20.98 -11.89 31.41
CA GLY A 328 20.38 -10.56 31.64
C GLY A 328 19.78 -9.88 30.41
N TYR A 329 20.12 -10.31 29.19
CA TYR A 329 19.53 -9.76 27.96
C TYR A 329 18.37 -10.58 27.42
N LEU A 330 17.74 -11.44 28.23
CA LEU A 330 16.59 -12.24 27.79
C LEU A 330 15.49 -11.37 27.13
N TRP A 331 15.38 -10.09 27.51
CA TRP A 331 14.47 -9.12 26.89
C TRP A 331 14.84 -8.78 25.43
N TYR A 332 16.12 -8.55 25.12
CA TYR A 332 16.61 -8.35 23.75
C TYR A 332 16.71 -9.68 22.98
N PHE A 333 17.14 -10.76 23.66
CA PHE A 333 17.30 -12.10 23.10
C PHE A 333 15.96 -12.73 22.69
N CYS A 334 14.89 -12.59 23.47
CA CYS A 334 13.57 -13.11 23.10
C CYS A 334 12.89 -12.30 21.99
N ALA A 335 13.15 -10.99 21.90
CA ALA A 335 12.66 -10.18 20.78
C ALA A 335 13.25 -10.62 19.43
N ALA A 336 14.51 -11.10 19.44
CA ALA A 336 15.17 -11.69 18.27
C ALA A 336 14.79 -13.16 18.04
N ALA A 337 14.73 -13.99 19.10
CA ALA A 337 14.40 -15.42 19.01
C ALA A 337 12.98 -15.69 18.48
N ARG A 338 12.03 -14.78 18.74
CA ARG A 338 10.64 -14.87 18.20
C ARG A 338 10.58 -14.96 16.68
N HIS A 339 11.64 -14.54 15.97
CA HIS A 339 11.71 -14.55 14.52
C HIS A 339 12.57 -15.67 13.92
N PHE A 340 13.37 -16.35 14.74
CA PHE A 340 14.39 -17.31 14.30
C PHE A 340 13.97 -18.78 14.37
N CYS A 341 12.75 -19.08 14.81
CA CYS A 341 12.13 -20.38 14.52
C CYS A 341 11.73 -20.43 13.04
N ARG A 342 12.66 -20.87 12.18
CA ARG A 342 12.33 -21.34 10.83
C ARG A 342 11.68 -22.70 10.93
#